data_AF-A0A849AB21-F1
#
_entry.id   AF-A0A849AB21-F1
#
_cell.length_a   1.000
_cell.length_b   1.000
_cell.length_c   1.000
_cell.angle_alpha   90.00
_cell.angle_beta   90.00
_cell.angle_gamma   90.00
#
_symmetry.space_group_name_H-M   'P 1'
#
loop_
_entity.id
_entity.type
_entity.pdbx_description
1 polymer ?
#
loop_
_entity_poly.entity_id
_entity_poly.type
_entity_poly.pdbx_seq_one_letter_code
_entity_poly.pdbx_strand_id
1 'polypeptide(L)'
;MAKYRDTGDPDVADSDVTLADGTNLGDVREQLINEVLTKAGRPSLTGPGQRSPQVSFRLPPSLREAAERAASREGITVSRLARKALEEYLARH
;
A
#
# COMPACT_ATOMS: atom_id res chain seq x y z
N MET A 1 -33.32 15.03 -3.48
CA MET A 1 -32.70 15.60 -4.70
C MET A 1 -31.30 15.03 -4.83
N ALA A 2 -31.02 14.25 -5.88
CA ALA A 2 -29.68 13.74 -6.13
C ALA A 2 -28.84 14.85 -6.80
N LYS A 3 -27.75 15.28 -6.16
CA LYS A 3 -26.91 16.40 -6.61
C LYS A 3 -25.83 16.02 -7.62
N TYR A 4 -25.73 14.76 -8.02
CA TYR A 4 -24.69 14.29 -8.92
C TYR A 4 -25.31 13.44 -10.02
N ARG A 5 -25.04 13.86 -11.26
CA ARG A 5 -25.39 13.16 -12.48
C ARG A 5 -24.06 12.75 -13.11
N ASP A 6 -23.83 11.45 -13.25
CA ASP A 6 -22.64 10.95 -13.94
C ASP A 6 -22.71 11.42 -15.40
N THR A 7 -21.70 12.19 -15.81
CA THR A 7 -21.64 12.84 -17.13
C THR A 7 -20.66 12.11 -18.06
N GLY A 8 -20.14 10.95 -17.64
CA GLY A 8 -19.05 10.26 -18.31
C GLY A 8 -17.68 10.72 -17.81
N ASP A 9 -16.63 10.03 -18.25
CA ASP A 9 -15.24 10.35 -17.93
C ASP A 9 -14.82 11.63 -18.70
N PRO A 10 -14.57 12.75 -18.02
CA PRO A 10 -14.17 13.97 -18.70
C PRO A 10 -12.72 13.83 -19.19
N ASP A 11 -12.49 14.15 -20.46
CA ASP A 11 -11.15 14.24 -21.02
C ASP A 11 -10.49 15.54 -20.52
N VAL A 12 -9.85 15.46 -19.35
CA VAL A 12 -9.18 16.58 -18.68
C VAL A 12 -7.68 16.46 -18.88
N ALA A 13 -7.06 17.49 -19.45
CA ALA A 13 -5.62 17.55 -19.57
C ALA A 13 -4.96 17.78 -18.20
N ASP A 14 -3.75 17.26 -18.00
CA ASP A 14 -2.98 17.48 -16.76
C ASP A 14 -2.77 18.98 -16.45
N SER A 15 -2.68 19.82 -17.49
CA SER A 15 -2.59 21.30 -17.35
C SER A 15 -3.84 21.94 -16.76
N ASP A 16 -4.96 21.24 -16.76
CA ASP A 16 -6.25 21.74 -16.27
C ASP A 16 -6.52 21.23 -14.84
N VAL A 17 -5.59 20.45 -14.28
CA VAL A 17 -5.67 19.90 -12.93
C VAL A 17 -4.75 20.68 -11.99
N THR A 18 -5.30 21.10 -10.85
CA THR A 18 -4.54 21.75 -9.78
C THR A 18 -4.52 20.85 -8.55
N LEU A 19 -3.35 20.78 -7.91
CA LEU A 19 -3.16 20.12 -6.62
C LEU A 19 -3.82 20.93 -5.51
N ALA A 20 -3.99 20.31 -4.34
CA ALA A 20 -4.64 20.95 -3.18
C ALA A 20 -3.93 22.22 -2.68
N ASP A 21 -2.63 22.36 -2.99
CA ASP A 21 -1.83 23.55 -2.67
C ASP A 21 -1.88 24.64 -3.76
N GLY A 22 -2.66 24.42 -4.82
CA GLY A 22 -2.81 25.35 -5.95
C GLY A 22 -1.79 25.15 -7.07
N THR A 23 -0.84 24.21 -6.93
CA THR A 23 0.15 23.92 -7.97
C THR A 23 -0.49 23.25 -9.17
N ASN A 24 -0.12 23.64 -10.39
CA ASN A 24 -0.59 23.00 -11.61
C ASN A 24 0.06 21.61 -11.76
N LEU A 25 -0.74 20.57 -12.02
CA LEU A 25 -0.24 19.20 -12.13
C LEU A 25 0.71 19.03 -13.33
N GLY A 26 0.45 19.71 -14.46
CA GLY A 26 1.29 19.68 -15.65
C GLY A 26 2.73 20.15 -15.36
N ASP A 27 2.91 21.15 -14.50
CA ASP A 27 4.22 21.74 -14.18
C ASP A 27 5.11 20.81 -13.35
N VAL A 28 4.50 20.01 -12.47
CA VAL A 28 5.24 19.15 -11.51
C VAL A 28 5.19 17.66 -11.87
N ARG A 29 4.50 17.29 -12.95
CA ARG A 29 4.24 15.90 -13.36
C ARG A 29 5.50 15.03 -13.34
N GLU A 30 6.52 15.44 -14.07
CA GLU A 30 7.76 14.67 -14.20
C GLU A 30 8.52 14.56 -12.87
N GLN A 31 8.47 15.60 -12.03
CA GLN A 31 9.10 15.57 -10.71
C GLN A 31 8.39 14.59 -9.79
N LEU A 32 7.04 14.59 -9.80
CA LEU A 32 6.22 13.70 -8.98
C LEU A 32 6.41 12.23 -9.41
N ILE A 33 6.42 11.98 -10.71
CA ILE A 33 6.72 10.64 -11.26
C ILE A 33 8.11 10.20 -10.81
N ASN A 34 9.13 11.05 -10.98
CA ASN A 34 10.49 10.71 -10.54
C ASN A 34 10.59 10.52 -9.02
N GLU A 35 9.88 11.29 -8.22
CA GLU A 35 9.84 11.09 -6.76
C GLU A 35 9.23 9.73 -6.38
N VAL A 36 8.13 9.35 -7.03
CA VAL A 36 7.50 8.03 -6.83
C VAL A 36 8.43 6.90 -7.31
N LEU A 37 9.07 7.07 -8.47
CA LEU A 37 10.00 6.09 -9.04
C LEU A 37 11.31 5.97 -8.26
N THR A 38 11.83 7.06 -7.69
CA THR A 38 13.03 7.04 -6.83
C THR A 38 12.73 6.45 -5.46
N LYS A 39 11.49 6.58 -4.98
CA LYS A 39 10.96 5.84 -3.83
C LYS A 39 10.51 4.42 -4.18
N ALA A 40 10.75 3.94 -5.41
CA ALA A 40 10.28 2.63 -5.84
C ALA A 40 11.00 1.49 -5.09
N GLY A 41 10.22 0.85 -4.22
CA GLY A 41 10.58 -0.32 -3.44
C GLY A 41 9.58 -0.45 -2.31
N ARG A 42 9.27 -1.68 -1.88
CA ARG A 42 8.45 -1.86 -0.68
C ARG A 42 9.22 -1.23 0.49
N PRO A 43 8.67 -0.22 1.20
CA PRO A 43 9.37 0.40 2.31
C PRO A 43 9.83 -0.66 3.31
N SER A 44 11.07 -0.54 3.77
CA SER A 44 11.53 -1.39 4.86
C SER A 44 10.77 -1.04 6.14
N LEU A 45 10.43 -2.06 6.92
CA LEU A 45 9.83 -1.93 8.24
C LEU A 45 10.79 -1.32 9.27
N THR A 46 12.09 -1.27 8.96
CA THR A 46 13.14 -0.69 9.82
C THR A 46 13.58 0.72 9.40
N GLY A 47 12.89 1.33 8.42
CA GLY A 47 13.17 2.69 7.94
C GLY A 47 14.03 2.74 6.66
N PRO A 48 14.24 3.95 6.09
CA PRO A 48 14.96 4.13 4.83
C PRO A 48 16.37 3.54 4.89
N GLY A 49 16.75 2.75 3.89
CA GLY A 49 18.11 2.22 3.73
C GLY A 49 18.50 1.02 4.59
N GLN A 50 17.65 0.55 5.52
CA GLN A 50 17.94 -0.64 6.33
C GLN A 50 17.09 -1.84 5.88
N ARG A 51 17.67 -3.04 5.80
CA ARG A 51 16.87 -4.25 5.56
C ARG A 51 16.13 -4.64 6.84
N SER A 52 14.84 -4.96 6.71
CA SER A 52 14.08 -5.52 7.82
C SER A 52 14.60 -6.93 8.16
N PRO A 53 14.68 -7.29 9.46
CA PRO A 53 14.91 -8.67 9.85
C PRO A 53 13.88 -9.60 9.21
N GLN A 54 14.34 -10.76 8.73
CA GLN A 54 13.49 -11.77 8.12
C GLN A 54 13.42 -13.00 9.03
N VAL A 55 12.21 -13.47 9.28
CA VAL A 55 11.93 -14.73 9.98
C VAL A 55 11.24 -15.69 9.02
N SER A 56 11.77 -16.91 8.93
CA SER A 56 11.23 -17.97 8.07
C SER A 56 10.69 -19.11 8.92
N PHE A 57 9.42 -19.46 8.71
CA PHE A 57 8.75 -20.57 9.41
C PHE A 57 8.53 -21.75 8.48
N ARG A 58 8.73 -22.97 8.99
CA ARG A 58 8.23 -24.18 8.35
C ARG A 58 6.83 -24.45 8.88
N LEU A 59 5.88 -24.62 7.97
CA LEU A 59 4.46 -24.80 8.32
C LEU A 59 3.94 -26.06 7.62
N PRO A 60 3.02 -26.81 8.27
CA PRO A 60 2.19 -27.78 7.56
C PRO A 60 1.41 -27.11 6.42
N PRO A 61 1.19 -27.79 5.28
CA PRO A 61 0.45 -27.23 4.15
C PRO A 61 -0.93 -26.68 4.54
N SER A 62 -1.66 -27.42 5.37
CA SER A 62 -2.99 -27.03 5.86
C SER A 62 -2.99 -25.70 6.63
N LEU A 63 -1.93 -25.44 7.41
CA LEU A 63 -1.79 -24.20 8.16
C LEU A 63 -1.46 -23.02 7.23
N ARG A 64 -0.64 -23.27 6.20
CA ARG A 64 -0.34 -22.26 5.18
C ARG A 64 -1.60 -21.83 4.45
N GLU A 65 -2.42 -22.77 4.00
CA GLU A 65 -3.69 -22.47 3.33
C GLU A 65 -4.67 -21.73 4.24
N ALA A 66 -4.73 -22.11 5.53
CA ALA A 66 -5.57 -21.41 6.49
C ALA A 66 -5.14 -19.94 6.66
N ALA A 67 -3.83 -19.67 6.69
CA ALA A 67 -3.29 -18.33 6.74
C ALA A 67 -3.60 -17.52 5.47
N GLU A 68 -3.54 -18.14 4.30
CA GLU A 68 -3.90 -17.50 3.02
C GLU A 68 -5.39 -17.12 2.98
N ARG A 69 -6.28 -18.02 3.40
CA ARG A 69 -7.71 -17.72 3.51
C ARG A 69 -7.99 -16.59 4.49
N ALA A 70 -7.33 -16.59 5.66
CA ALA A 70 -7.50 -15.53 6.66
C ALA A 70 -7.01 -14.18 6.14
N ALA A 71 -5.81 -14.14 5.54
CA ALA A 71 -5.23 -12.93 4.97
C ALA A 71 -6.10 -12.36 3.84
N SER A 72 -6.65 -13.23 2.97
CA SER A 72 -7.57 -12.86 1.91
C SER A 72 -8.86 -12.22 2.44
N ARG A 73 -9.48 -12.79 3.48
CA ARG A 73 -10.67 -12.20 4.12
C ARG A 73 -10.41 -10.82 4.70
N GLU A 74 -9.21 -10.57 5.22
CA GLU A 74 -8.80 -9.26 5.78
C GLU A 74 -8.24 -8.30 4.73
N GLY A 75 -8.10 -8.71 3.47
CA GLY A 75 -7.51 -7.88 2.40
C GLY A 75 -6.02 -7.56 2.63
N ILE A 76 -5.29 -8.42 3.35
CA ILE A 76 -3.86 -8.24 3.67
C ILE A 76 -3.00 -9.39 3.14
N THR A 77 -1.68 -9.20 3.13
CA THR A 77 -0.75 -10.28 2.78
C THR A 77 -0.52 -11.23 3.95
N VAL A 78 -0.16 -12.49 3.66
CA VAL A 78 0.19 -13.48 4.69
C VAL A 78 1.32 -12.97 5.60
N SER A 79 2.31 -12.26 5.07
CA SER A 79 3.38 -11.68 5.88
C SER A 79 2.89 -10.58 6.83
N ARG A 80 1.86 -9.82 6.45
CA ARG A 80 1.23 -8.83 7.33
C ARG A 80 0.41 -9.50 8.41
N LEU A 81 -0.35 -10.55 8.06
CA LEU A 81 -1.08 -11.38 9.02
C LEU A 81 -0.12 -12.01 10.05
N ALA A 82 0.98 -12.61 9.58
CA ALA A 82 1.98 -13.23 10.44
C ALA A 82 2.61 -12.22 11.41
N ARG A 83 2.93 -11.02 10.94
CA ARG A 83 3.45 -9.95 11.79
C ARG A 83 2.44 -9.54 12.87
N LYS A 84 1.20 -9.26 12.48
CA LYS A 84 0.11 -8.91 13.40
C LYS A 84 -0.07 -10.00 14.48
N ALA A 85 -0.07 -11.27 14.08
CA ALA A 85 -0.19 -12.39 15.02
C ALA A 85 1.00 -12.46 16.00
N LEU A 86 2.23 -12.21 15.53
CA LEU A 86 3.41 -12.17 16.39
C LEU A 86 3.36 -10.99 17.38
N GLU A 87 2.99 -9.80 16.91
CA GLU A 87 2.79 -8.61 17.75
C GLU A 87 1.73 -8.87 18.83
N GLU A 88 0.58 -9.41 18.45
CA GLU A 88 -0.51 -9.76 19.39
C GLU A 88 -0.08 -10.83 20.40
N TYR A 89 0.68 -11.84 19.97
CA TYR A 89 1.18 -12.89 20.86
C TYR A 89 2.12 -12.31 21.92
N LEU A 90 3.07 -11.46 21.50
CA LEU A 90 4.02 -10.80 22.39
C LEU A 90 3.38 -9.76 23.30
N ALA A 91 2.27 -9.14 22.90
CA ALA A 91 1.54 -8.20 23.77
C ALA A 91 0.71 -8.90 24.86
N ARG A 92 0.38 -10.17 24.69
CA ARG A 92 -0.41 -10.97 25.64
C ARG A 92 0.44 -11.71 26.68
N HIS A 93 1.76 -11.73 26.53
CA HIS A 93 2.72 -12.43 27.37
C HIS A 93 3.81 -11.48 27.85
#